data_AF-F5AV01-F1
#
_entry.id   AF-F5AV01-F1
#
_cell.length_a   1.000
_cell.length_b   1.000
_cell.length_c   1.000
_cell.angle_alpha   90.00
_cell.angle_beta   90.00
_cell.angle_gamma   90.00
#
_symmetry.space_group_name_H-M   'P 1'
#
loop_
_entity.id
_entity.type
_entity.pdbx_description
1 polymer ?
#
loop_
_entity_poly.entity_id
_entity_poly.type
_entity_poly.pdbx_seq_one_letter_code
_entity_poly.pdbx_strand_id
1 'polypeptide(L)'
;IRKILAFSSISHLGWMAIIVSYHPKLTLLNFYLYSLITATVFLTLNTIKTSKLSTLMTTWAKTPALSTMLLLTLLSLAGLPPFTGFLPKWLIIQELTKQSMAPAATTISLLSLLSLFFYLRLAYCATITL
;
A
#
# COMPACT_ATOMS: atom_id res chain seq x y z
N ILE A 1 1.61 -13.65 3.54
CA ILE A 1 2.08 -12.25 3.56
C ILE A 1 2.92 -11.92 2.33
N ARG A 2 4.04 -12.63 2.07
CA ARG A 2 4.90 -12.38 0.88
C ARG A 2 4.19 -12.31 -0.47
N LYS A 3 3.24 -13.22 -0.77
CA LYS A 3 2.46 -13.17 -2.02
C LYS A 3 1.60 -11.90 -2.13
N ILE A 4 1.01 -11.44 -1.02
CA ILE A 4 0.17 -10.23 -0.99
C ILE A 4 1.04 -8.99 -1.27
N LEU A 5 2.24 -8.93 -0.69
CA LEU A 5 3.21 -7.87 -0.97
C LEU A 5 3.74 -7.89 -2.41
N ALA A 6 3.86 -9.07 -3.03
CA ALA A 6 4.22 -9.18 -4.45
C ALA A 6 3.08 -8.69 -5.37
N PHE A 7 1.82 -9.02 -5.07
CA PHE A 7 0.69 -8.47 -5.82
C PHE A 7 0.58 -6.96 -5.64
N SER A 8 1.01 -6.41 -4.50
CA SER A 8 1.03 -4.97 -4.34
C SER A 8 2.14 -4.26 -5.08
N SER A 9 3.32 -4.86 -5.26
CA SER A 9 4.33 -4.27 -6.14
C SER A 9 3.81 -4.15 -7.57
N ILE A 10 3.05 -5.14 -8.03
CA ILE A 10 2.43 -5.11 -9.37
C ILE A 10 1.41 -3.96 -9.48
N SER A 11 0.57 -3.74 -8.46
CA SER A 11 -0.41 -2.65 -8.50
C SER A 11 0.25 -1.27 -8.46
N HIS A 12 1.27 -1.06 -7.64
CA HIS A 12 2.02 0.20 -7.59
C HIS A 12 2.80 0.46 -8.88
N LEU A 13 3.38 -0.57 -9.51
CA LEU A 13 4.01 -0.46 -10.83
C LEU A 13 2.98 -0.10 -11.92
N GLY A 14 1.75 -0.59 -11.84
CA GLY A 14 0.66 -0.19 -12.73
C GLY A 14 0.39 1.32 -12.70
N TRP A 15 0.38 1.92 -11.50
CA TRP A 15 0.28 3.38 -11.33
C TRP A 15 1.49 4.12 -11.93
N MET A 16 2.70 3.58 -11.74
CA MET A 16 3.92 4.18 -12.29
C MET A 16 3.95 4.13 -13.82
N ALA A 17 3.50 3.03 -14.43
CA ALA A 17 3.49 2.85 -15.88
C ALA A 17 2.62 3.88 -16.60
N ILE A 18 1.46 4.20 -16.04
CA ILE A 18 0.50 5.13 -16.66
C ILE A 18 0.97 6.59 -16.60
N ILE A 19 1.66 6.99 -15.52
CA ILE A 19 2.11 8.38 -15.35
C ILE A 19 3.50 8.66 -15.96
N VAL A 20 4.27 7.62 -16.35
CA VAL A 20 5.65 7.80 -16.83
C VAL A 20 5.76 8.64 -18.09
N SER A 21 4.79 8.51 -18.99
CA SER A 21 4.74 9.28 -20.25
C SER A 21 4.37 10.74 -20.03
N TYR A 22 3.60 11.05 -18.99
CA TYR A 22 3.08 12.40 -18.75
C TYR A 22 3.95 13.21 -17.79
N HIS A 23 4.38 12.61 -16.68
CA HIS A 23 5.13 13.33 -15.66
C HIS A 23 6.10 12.41 -14.89
N PRO A 24 7.35 12.25 -15.35
CA PRO A 24 8.31 11.32 -14.75
C PRO A 24 8.69 11.67 -13.31
N LYS A 25 8.53 12.93 -12.87
CA LYS A 25 8.80 13.28 -11.47
C LYS A 25 7.75 12.69 -10.51
N LEU A 26 6.50 12.50 -10.96
CA LEU A 26 5.46 11.87 -10.14
C LEU A 26 5.69 10.36 -10.01
N THR A 27 6.28 9.73 -11.02
CA THR A 27 6.63 8.30 -10.96
C THR A 27 7.71 8.07 -9.91
N LEU A 28 8.75 8.93 -9.90
CA LEU A 28 9.81 8.94 -8.91
C LEU A 28 9.24 9.12 -7.49
N LEU A 29 8.32 10.06 -7.29
CA LEU A 29 7.67 10.26 -5.99
C LEU A 29 6.96 8.99 -5.50
N ASN A 30 6.17 8.35 -6.36
CA ASN A 30 5.48 7.09 -6.02
C ASN A 30 6.50 5.97 -5.72
N PHE A 31 7.61 5.90 -6.48
CA PHE A 31 8.65 4.91 -6.26
C PHE A 31 9.35 5.09 -4.90
N TYR A 32 9.75 6.31 -4.55
CA TYR A 32 10.38 6.59 -3.26
C TYR A 32 9.44 6.24 -2.09
N LEU A 33 8.19 6.70 -2.14
CA LEU A 33 7.20 6.38 -1.11
C LEU A 33 6.95 4.88 -1.00
N TYR A 34 6.76 4.19 -2.12
CA TYR A 34 6.54 2.74 -2.13
C TYR A 34 7.74 1.97 -1.58
N SER A 35 8.96 2.32 -1.98
CA SER A 35 10.19 1.68 -1.50
C SER A 35 10.37 1.85 0.01
N LEU A 36 10.11 3.06 0.53
CA LEU A 36 10.21 3.34 1.97
C LEU A 36 9.17 2.53 2.76
N ILE A 37 7.91 2.54 2.34
CA ILE A 37 6.85 1.85 3.08
C ILE A 37 7.07 0.33 3.02
N THR A 38 7.43 -0.23 1.86
CA THR A 38 7.73 -1.67 1.78
C THR A 38 8.92 -2.08 2.63
N ALA A 39 9.98 -1.27 2.67
CA ALA A 39 11.12 -1.51 3.56
C ALA A 39 10.68 -1.58 5.03
N THR A 40 9.84 -0.63 5.48
CA THR A 40 9.31 -0.66 6.87
C THR A 40 8.46 -1.90 7.16
N VAL A 41 7.64 -2.34 6.20
CA VAL A 41 6.84 -3.58 6.34
C VAL A 41 7.72 -4.82 6.39
N PHE A 42 8.76 -4.92 5.56
CA PHE A 42 9.68 -6.06 5.62
C PHE A 42 10.50 -6.08 6.91
N LEU A 43 10.94 -4.92 7.40
CA LEU A 43 11.66 -4.80 8.67
C LEU A 43 10.79 -5.24 9.85
N THR A 44 9.56 -4.73 9.94
CA THR A 44 8.61 -5.11 11.00
C THR A 44 8.24 -6.59 10.97
N LEU A 45 8.03 -7.18 9.80
CA LEU A 45 7.80 -8.62 9.67
C LEU A 45 9.02 -9.45 10.09
N ASN A 46 10.24 -8.95 9.84
CA ASN A 46 11.47 -9.62 10.24
C ASN A 46 11.68 -9.55 11.76
N THR A 47 11.42 -8.40 12.40
CA THR A 47 11.55 -8.27 13.86
C THR A 47 10.58 -9.17 14.61
N ILE A 48 9.37 -9.37 14.07
CA ILE A 48 8.34 -10.22 14.69
C ILE A 48 8.50 -11.70 14.24
N LYS A 49 9.41 -12.00 13.29
CA LYS A 49 9.66 -13.33 12.70
C LYS A 49 8.39 -14.02 12.18
N THR A 50 7.45 -13.27 11.62
CA THR A 50 6.17 -13.80 11.13
C THR A 50 6.11 -13.89 9.62
N SER A 51 5.89 -15.09 9.09
CA SER A 51 5.74 -15.34 7.64
C SER A 51 4.32 -15.75 7.23
N LYS A 52 3.53 -16.28 8.17
CA LYS A 52 2.16 -16.79 7.95
C LYS A 52 1.12 -15.83 8.54
N LEU A 53 -0.10 -15.87 7.99
CA LEU A 53 -1.21 -15.04 8.47
C LEU A 53 -1.66 -15.44 9.88
N SER A 54 -1.68 -16.74 10.18
CA SER A 54 -2.05 -17.25 11.51
C SER A 54 -1.10 -16.78 12.61
N THR A 55 0.19 -16.71 12.32
CA THR A 55 1.21 -16.23 13.25
C THR A 55 1.18 -14.71 13.43
N LEU A 56 0.53 -13.96 12.53
CA LEU A 56 0.35 -12.52 12.65
C LEU A 56 -0.75 -12.17 13.68
N MET A 57 -1.76 -13.03 13.84
CA MET A 57 -2.86 -12.77 14.78
C MET A 57 -2.41 -12.79 16.25
N THR A 58 -1.33 -13.48 16.57
CA THR A 58 -0.83 -13.59 17.96
C THR A 58 0.22 -12.54 18.32
N THR A 59 0.57 -11.64 17.39
CA THR A 59 1.66 -10.66 17.61
C THR A 59 1.24 -9.48 18.47
N TRP A 60 -0.06 -9.14 18.47
CA TRP A 60 -0.61 -8.07 19.30
C TRP A 60 -0.32 -8.28 20.78
N ALA A 61 -0.55 -9.50 21.28
CA ALA A 61 -0.32 -9.85 22.68
C ALA A 61 1.16 -9.80 23.09
N LYS A 62 2.08 -9.97 22.14
CA LYS A 62 3.53 -10.00 22.42
C LYS A 62 4.18 -8.61 22.32
N THR A 63 3.81 -7.84 21.29
CA THR A 63 4.46 -6.57 20.97
C THR A 63 3.45 -5.56 20.40
N PRO A 64 2.61 -4.94 21.25
CA PRO A 64 1.50 -4.09 20.80
C PRO A 64 1.98 -2.85 20.01
N ALA A 65 3.12 -2.28 20.36
CA ALA A 65 3.69 -1.12 19.66
C ALA A 65 4.13 -1.45 18.21
N LEU A 66 4.65 -2.66 17.99
CA LEU A 66 5.07 -3.11 16.65
C LEU A 66 3.87 -3.46 15.77
N SER A 67 2.80 -4.03 16.34
CA SER A 67 1.56 -4.31 15.61
C SER A 67 0.82 -3.03 15.22
N THR A 68 0.81 -1.99 16.06
CA THR A 68 0.22 -0.69 15.68
C THR A 68 1.01 0.00 14.57
N MET A 69 2.35 -0.08 14.59
CA MET A 69 3.16 0.42 13.46
C MET A 69 2.93 -0.36 12.17
N LEU A 70 2.82 -1.69 12.24
CA LEU A 70 2.48 -2.52 11.09
C LEU A 70 1.09 -2.18 10.53
N LEU A 71 0.11 -1.93 11.39
CA LEU A 71 -1.22 -1.46 10.99
C LEU A 71 -1.13 -0.14 10.21
N LEU A 72 -0.49 0.88 10.78
CA LEU A 72 -0.38 2.22 10.18
C LEU A 72 0.33 2.16 8.81
N THR A 73 1.38 1.35 8.69
CA THR A 73 2.12 1.18 7.43
C THR A 73 1.29 0.45 6.37
N LEU A 74 0.49 -0.55 6.74
CA LEU A 74 -0.43 -1.24 5.82
C LEU A 74 -1.56 -0.33 5.33
N LEU A 75 -2.11 0.52 6.21
CA LEU A 75 -3.12 1.52 5.81
C LEU A 75 -2.53 2.59 4.88
N SER A 76 -1.25 2.93 5.05
CA SER A 76 -0.54 3.81 4.11
C SER A 76 -0.40 3.17 2.72
N LEU A 77 -0.02 1.89 2.64
CA LEU A 77 0.01 1.13 1.37
C LEU A 77 -1.37 1.03 0.68
N ALA A 78 -2.43 0.93 1.48
CA ALA A 78 -3.80 0.95 0.95
C ALA A 78 -4.13 2.30 0.27
N GLY A 79 -3.50 3.39 0.72
CA GLY A 79 -3.70 4.73 0.18
C GLY A 79 -5.00 5.36 0.69
N LEU A 80 -5.23 5.31 2.01
CA LEU A 80 -6.35 5.99 2.64
C LEU A 80 -6.06 7.51 2.80
N PRO A 81 -7.09 8.38 2.75
CA PRO A 81 -6.95 9.84 2.73
C PRO A 81 -6.06 10.50 3.80
N PRO A 82 -5.92 9.96 5.05
CA PRO A 82 -5.01 10.56 6.03
C PRO A 82 -3.54 10.13 5.88
N PHE A 83 -3.21 9.19 4.99
CA PHE A 83 -1.87 8.61 4.90
C PHE A 83 -1.12 9.02 3.62
N THR A 84 0.22 9.00 3.72
CA THR A 84 1.14 9.45 2.65
C THR A 84 1.04 8.64 1.37
N GLY A 85 0.57 7.38 1.41
CA GLY A 85 0.36 6.57 0.20
C GLY A 85 -0.85 6.98 -0.65
N PHE A 86 -1.75 7.83 -0.15
CA PHE A 86 -2.85 8.39 -0.96
C PHE A 86 -2.38 9.52 -1.88
N LEU A 87 -1.43 10.33 -1.40
CA LEU A 87 -0.89 11.50 -2.09
C LEU A 87 -0.46 11.22 -3.55
N PRO A 88 0.38 10.21 -3.84
CA PRO A 88 0.79 9.94 -5.23
C PRO A 88 -0.36 9.49 -6.12
N LYS A 89 -1.30 8.68 -5.60
CA LYS A 89 -2.47 8.22 -6.38
C LYS A 89 -3.37 9.40 -6.74
N TRP A 90 -3.61 10.29 -5.78
CA TRP A 90 -4.42 11.48 -5.99
C TRP A 90 -3.81 12.42 -7.04
N LEU A 91 -2.50 12.70 -6.93
CA LEU A 91 -1.80 13.52 -7.92
C LEU A 91 -1.79 12.90 -9.32
N ILE A 92 -1.65 11.56 -9.43
CA ILE A 92 -1.73 10.87 -10.73
C ILE A 92 -3.12 11.02 -11.35
N ILE A 93 -4.19 10.90 -10.56
CA ILE A 93 -5.56 11.12 -11.05
C ILE A 93 -5.72 12.56 -11.54
N GLN A 94 -5.18 13.54 -10.82
CA GLN A 94 -5.25 14.94 -11.23
C GLN A 94 -4.51 15.22 -12.54
N GLU A 95 -3.35 14.61 -12.76
CA GLU A 95 -2.64 14.74 -14.04
C GLU A 95 -3.38 14.04 -15.19
N LEU A 96 -3.97 12.86 -14.94
CA LEU A 96 -4.75 12.15 -15.96
C LEU A 96 -6.01 12.91 -16.38
N THR A 97 -6.69 13.59 -15.45
CA THR A 97 -7.86 14.42 -15.78
C THR A 97 -7.48 15.66 -16.56
N LYS A 98 -6.32 16.27 -16.28
CA LYS A 98 -5.77 17.38 -17.11
C LYS A 98 -5.52 16.96 -18.56
N GLN A 99 -5.10 15.71 -18.77
CA GLN A 99 -4.84 15.15 -20.10
C GLN A 99 -6.09 14.57 -20.79
N SER A 100 -7.30 14.88 -20.28
CA SER A 100 -8.60 14.37 -20.77
C SER A 100 -8.77 12.84 -20.73
N MET A 101 -7.89 12.12 -20.02
CA MET A 101 -7.94 10.66 -19.87
C MET A 101 -8.79 10.21 -18.69
N ALA A 102 -10.01 10.75 -18.56
CA ALA A 102 -10.94 10.42 -17.49
C ALA A 102 -11.29 8.91 -17.40
N PRO A 103 -11.51 8.17 -18.52
CA PRO A 103 -11.80 6.73 -18.45
C PRO A 103 -10.63 5.90 -17.92
N ALA A 104 -9.38 6.30 -18.20
CA ALA A 104 -8.20 5.63 -17.67
C ALA A 104 -8.04 5.88 -16.16
N ALA A 105 -8.35 7.11 -15.70
CA ALA A 105 -8.32 7.46 -14.29
C ALA A 105 -9.37 6.71 -13.45
N THR A 106 -10.59 6.51 -13.99
CA THR A 106 -11.64 5.78 -13.28
C THR A 106 -11.32 4.29 -13.21
N THR A 107 -10.90 3.66 -14.31
CA THR A 107 -10.53 2.24 -14.32
C THR A 107 -9.39 1.94 -13.34
N ILE A 108 -8.30 2.71 -13.35
CA ILE A 108 -7.18 2.48 -12.43
C ILE A 108 -7.57 2.71 -10.95
N SER A 109 -8.46 3.68 -10.68
CA SER A 109 -8.99 3.90 -9.33
C SER A 109 -9.81 2.71 -8.83
N LEU A 110 -10.67 2.13 -9.67
CA LEU A 110 -11.49 0.96 -9.34
C LEU A 110 -10.62 -0.28 -9.08
N LEU A 111 -9.60 -0.51 -9.91
CA LEU A 111 -8.64 -1.59 -9.68
C LEU A 111 -7.87 -1.41 -8.37
N SER A 112 -7.59 -0.16 -7.97
CA SER A 112 -6.89 0.11 -6.71
C SER A 112 -7.71 -0.26 -5.47
N LEU A 113 -9.04 -0.15 -5.52
CA LEU A 113 -9.93 -0.56 -4.42
C LEU A 113 -9.83 -2.07 -4.13
N LEU A 114 -9.60 -2.89 -5.15
CA LEU A 114 -9.39 -4.32 -4.97
C LEU A 114 -8.14 -4.61 -4.14
N SER A 115 -7.04 -3.86 -4.39
CA SER A 115 -5.82 -3.98 -3.58
C SER A 115 -6.02 -3.53 -2.14
N LEU A 116 -6.85 -2.50 -1.92
CA LEU A 116 -7.18 -1.99 -0.60
C LEU A 116 -7.90 -3.03 0.27
N PHE A 117 -8.79 -3.84 -0.30
CA PHE A 117 -9.47 -4.92 0.43
C PHE A 117 -8.49 -5.93 1.06
N PHE A 118 -7.45 -6.33 0.31
CA PHE A 118 -6.44 -7.27 0.83
C PHE A 118 -5.63 -6.68 2.00
N TYR A 119 -5.32 -5.38 1.94
CA TYR A 119 -4.60 -4.70 3.02
C TYR A 119 -5.44 -4.54 4.28
N LEU A 120 -6.71 -4.17 4.15
CA LEU A 120 -7.62 -4.09 5.29
C LEU A 120 -7.79 -5.43 5.99
N ARG A 121 -7.88 -6.54 5.24
CA ARG A 121 -7.93 -7.88 5.83
C ARG A 121 -6.67 -8.20 6.63
N LEU A 122 -5.50 -7.78 6.15
CA LEU A 122 -4.22 -8.05 6.81
C LEU A 122 -4.04 -7.18 8.06
N ALA A 123 -4.45 -5.90 7.97
CA ALA A 123 -4.56 -4.97 9.09
C ALA A 123 -5.46 -5.54 10.19
N TYR A 124 -6.65 -6.04 9.82
CA TYR A 124 -7.58 -6.66 10.75
C TYR A 124 -6.94 -7.86 11.47
N CYS A 125 -6.29 -8.77 10.74
CA CYS A 125 -5.56 -9.88 11.36
C CYS A 125 -4.41 -9.42 12.29
N ALA A 126 -3.80 -8.26 12.07
CA ALA A 126 -2.75 -7.75 12.95
C ALA A 126 -3.28 -7.12 14.25
N THR A 127 -4.56 -6.71 14.27
CA THR A 127 -5.19 -5.99 15.39
C THR A 127 -6.18 -6.82 16.19
N ILE A 128 -6.71 -7.93 15.65
CA ILE A 128 -7.66 -8.76 16.40
C ILE A 128 -6.98 -9.25 17.68
N THR A 129 -7.48 -8.72 18.78
CA THR A 129 -7.28 -9.19 20.15
C THR A 129 -7.96 -10.54 20.29
N LEU A 130 -7.18 -11.60 20.38
CA LEU A 130 -7.60 -12.87 20.97
C LEU A 130 -6.83 -13.07 22.26
#